data_AF-A0A453CX72-F1
#
_entry.id   AF-A0A453CX72-F1
#
_cell.length_a   1.000
_cell.length_b   1.000
_cell.length_c   1.000
_cell.angle_alpha   90.00
_cell.angle_beta   90.00
_cell.angle_gamma   90.00
#
_symmetry.space_group_name_H-M   'P 1'
#
loop_
_entity.id
_entity.type
_entity.pdbx_description
1 polymer ?
#
loop_
_entity_poly.entity_id
_entity_poly.type
_entity_poly.pdbx_seq_one_letter_code
_entity_poly.pdbx_strand_id
1 'polypeptide(L)'
;AENNARTPSLFPWPAGLLLRRQSSALPSADRPQHPTGPPQLDPSLPTISSARPRPALPSPAGPPSLEAMAAAAGVAGESSGTKTRKLKVAVIHPDLGIGGAERLIVDAACQLAAHGHDVHVFTSHHDRNRCFEETVSGPFPVTVYGDFLPRHVFYRFHAVCAYLRCIFVALCVLLWWPSFDVILVDQVSVVIPLLKLKASSKTIFYCHFPDMLLAQHTTLLRRLYRKPIDMIEEATTGMADLILVNSKFTEATFARTFCGLHARGIEPGVLYPAVSVEQFHEPHDYKLNFLSINRFERKKNLGLAISAFALLRSVVSKQPGDALREASLTVAGNVCLCVISPLYSQV
;
A
#
# COMPACT_ATOMS: atom_id res chain seq x y z
N ALA A 1 -9.58 -38.36 46.27
CA ALA A 1 -9.75 -39.68 45.64
C ALA A 1 -10.08 -39.46 44.17
N GLU A 2 -9.33 -40.16 43.31
CA GLU A 2 -9.62 -40.63 41.94
C GLU A 2 -11.03 -40.29 41.37
N ASN A 3 -11.25 -40.05 40.07
CA ASN A 3 -10.65 -40.68 38.92
C ASN A 3 -11.12 -40.01 37.60
N ASN A 4 -10.26 -40.11 36.57
CA ASN A 4 -10.58 -40.37 35.16
C ASN A 4 -11.25 -39.35 34.20
N ALA A 5 -10.44 -38.99 33.18
CA ALA A 5 -10.67 -39.04 31.73
C ALA A 5 -11.89 -38.35 31.10
N ARG A 6 -11.63 -37.48 30.10
CA ARG A 6 -11.99 -37.68 28.67
C ARG A 6 -11.55 -36.50 27.80
N THR A 7 -10.62 -36.76 26.89
CA THR A 7 -10.50 -36.11 25.58
C THR A 7 -11.71 -36.43 24.71
N PRO A 8 -12.17 -35.49 23.85
CA PRO A 8 -12.85 -35.85 22.62
C PRO A 8 -12.04 -35.42 21.39
N SER A 9 -11.63 -36.42 20.62
CA SER A 9 -11.37 -36.35 19.20
C SER A 9 -12.64 -35.96 18.43
N LEU A 10 -12.56 -35.03 17.48
CA LEU A 10 -13.56 -34.86 16.42
C LEU A 10 -12.90 -34.98 15.05
N PHE A 11 -13.47 -35.91 14.29
CA PHE A 11 -13.12 -36.33 12.93
C PHE A 11 -13.29 -35.21 11.87
N PRO A 12 -12.69 -35.36 10.68
CA PRO A 12 -12.59 -34.36 9.65
C PRO A 12 -13.87 -34.28 8.79
N TRP A 13 -14.26 -33.06 8.39
CA TRP A 13 -15.31 -32.86 7.39
C TRP A 13 -14.79 -33.23 5.99
N PRO A 14 -15.52 -34.02 5.19
CA PRO A 14 -15.17 -34.25 3.79
C PRO A 14 -15.48 -33.01 2.95
N ALA A 15 -14.55 -32.67 2.08
CA ALA A 15 -14.74 -31.72 0.99
C ALA A 15 -15.76 -32.27 -0.01
N GLY A 16 -16.87 -31.55 -0.20
CA GLY A 16 -17.87 -31.88 -1.21
C GLY A 16 -19.21 -31.21 -0.93
N LEU A 17 -19.74 -30.50 -1.94
CA LEU A 17 -21.01 -29.76 -1.96
C LEU A 17 -21.04 -28.42 -1.23
N LEU A 18 -20.86 -27.34 -1.99
CA LEU A 18 -21.65 -26.10 -1.85
C LEU A 18 -21.49 -25.24 -3.11
N LEU A 19 -22.13 -25.69 -4.20
CA LEU A 19 -22.34 -24.88 -5.41
C LEU A 19 -23.68 -25.28 -6.02
N ARG A 20 -24.78 -24.83 -5.39
CA ARG A 20 -26.08 -24.61 -6.05
C ARG A 20 -27.10 -24.00 -5.07
N ARG A 21 -27.89 -23.08 -5.63
CA ARG A 21 -29.08 -22.38 -5.09
C ARG A 21 -28.81 -21.11 -4.27
N GLN A 22 -28.82 -19.98 -4.98
CA GLN A 22 -29.87 -18.97 -4.74
C GLN A 22 -30.24 -18.35 -6.09
N SER A 23 -31.42 -18.72 -6.58
CA SER A 23 -32.15 -18.06 -7.66
C SER A 23 -33.51 -17.71 -7.09
N SER A 24 -33.77 -16.42 -6.90
CA SER A 24 -35.10 -15.85 -6.72
C SER A 24 -35.11 -14.39 -7.17
N ALA A 25 -35.71 -14.18 -8.35
CA ALA A 25 -36.45 -13.04 -8.94
C ALA A 25 -36.45 -11.69 -8.16
N LEU A 26 -36.13 -10.51 -8.73
CA LEU A 26 -36.81 -9.65 -9.75
C LEU A 26 -35.97 -8.34 -9.93
N PRO A 27 -36.28 -7.37 -10.84
CA PRO A 27 -36.89 -7.40 -12.17
C PRO A 27 -35.95 -6.80 -13.26
N SER A 28 -36.39 -6.93 -14.52
CA SER A 28 -35.77 -6.41 -15.75
C SER A 28 -35.47 -4.90 -15.72
N ALA A 29 -34.20 -4.53 -15.93
CA ALA A 29 -33.77 -3.20 -16.35
C ALA A 29 -32.58 -3.33 -17.33
N ASP A 30 -32.58 -2.49 -18.35
CA ASP A 30 -31.81 -2.57 -19.60
C ASP A 30 -30.34 -2.99 -19.49
N ARG A 31 -30.00 -4.08 -20.21
CA ARG A 31 -28.61 -4.42 -20.54
C ARG A 31 -28.17 -3.59 -21.75
N PRO A 32 -27.04 -2.86 -21.70
CA PRO A 32 -26.37 -2.44 -22.93
C PRO A 32 -25.85 -3.69 -23.65
N GLN A 33 -26.22 -3.84 -24.92
CA GLN A 33 -25.70 -4.91 -25.77
C GLN A 33 -24.19 -4.69 -25.98
N HIS A 34 -23.38 -5.64 -25.49
CA HIS A 34 -21.97 -5.72 -25.87
C HIS A 34 -21.85 -6.43 -27.23
N PRO A 35 -20.95 -5.96 -28.13
CA PRO A 35 -20.73 -6.62 -29.41
C PRO A 35 -20.16 -8.02 -29.21
N THR A 36 -20.85 -9.02 -29.75
CA THR A 36 -20.38 -10.40 -29.84
C THR A 36 -19.40 -10.52 -31.01
N GLY A 37 -18.10 -10.42 -30.72
CA GLY A 37 -17.04 -10.68 -31.69
C GLY A 37 -15.66 -10.52 -31.04
N PRO A 38 -14.62 -11.24 -31.53
CA PRO A 38 -13.25 -10.96 -31.11
C PRO A 38 -12.87 -9.52 -31.46
N PRO A 39 -12.02 -8.84 -30.67
CA PRO A 39 -11.62 -7.47 -30.93
C PRO A 39 -10.95 -7.36 -32.31
N GLN A 40 -11.50 -6.51 -33.18
CA GLN A 40 -10.85 -6.19 -34.45
C GLN A 40 -9.59 -5.36 -34.17
N LEU A 41 -8.45 -5.88 -34.58
CA LEU A 41 -7.18 -5.17 -34.61
C LEU A 41 -7.24 -4.07 -35.68
N ASP A 42 -6.84 -2.86 -35.30
CA ASP A 42 -6.73 -1.70 -36.19
C ASP A 42 -5.68 -1.97 -37.29
N PRO A 43 -6.07 -1.98 -38.59
CA PRO A 43 -5.15 -2.25 -39.70
C PRO A 43 -4.12 -1.14 -39.95
N SER A 44 -4.16 -0.03 -39.20
CA SER A 44 -3.16 1.05 -39.28
C SER A 44 -1.96 0.89 -38.32
N LEU A 45 -1.94 -0.17 -37.49
CA LEU A 45 -0.79 -0.52 -36.66
C LEU A 45 0.27 -1.31 -37.47
N PRO A 46 1.55 -0.92 -37.42
CA PRO A 46 2.60 -1.59 -38.18
C PRO A 46 2.76 -3.05 -37.72
N THR A 47 2.68 -3.98 -38.67
CA THR A 47 2.90 -5.40 -38.46
C THR A 47 4.35 -5.66 -38.08
N ILE A 48 4.58 -6.40 -37.00
CA ILE A 48 5.91 -6.81 -36.52
C ILE A 48 6.50 -7.83 -37.52
N SER A 49 6.99 -7.37 -38.66
CA SER A 49 7.69 -8.24 -39.62
C SER A 49 8.78 -7.52 -40.42
N SER A 50 8.96 -6.20 -40.28
CA SER A 50 9.96 -5.44 -41.05
C SER A 50 10.96 -4.63 -40.22
N ALA A 51 11.04 -4.82 -38.90
CA ALA A 51 12.07 -4.17 -38.10
C ALA A 51 13.43 -4.89 -38.27
N ARG A 52 14.39 -4.25 -38.95
CA ARG A 52 15.81 -4.65 -38.93
C ARG A 52 16.30 -4.80 -37.48
N PRO A 53 17.14 -5.80 -37.16
CA PRO A 53 17.69 -5.95 -35.82
C PRO A 53 18.53 -4.71 -35.49
N ARG A 54 18.20 -4.02 -34.40
CA ARG A 54 19.10 -3.02 -33.80
C ARG A 54 20.34 -3.74 -33.27
N PRO A 55 21.53 -3.12 -33.35
CA PRO A 55 22.72 -3.68 -32.71
C PRO A 55 22.44 -3.86 -31.21
N ALA A 56 22.90 -4.99 -30.66
CA ALA A 56 22.74 -5.31 -29.25
C ALA A 56 23.33 -4.18 -28.40
N LEU A 57 22.49 -3.53 -27.58
CA LEU A 57 23.01 -2.76 -26.46
C LEU A 57 23.78 -3.71 -25.53
N PRO A 58 24.93 -3.30 -24.99
CA PRO A 58 25.61 -4.09 -23.97
C PRO A 58 24.62 -4.37 -22.84
N SER A 59 24.59 -5.63 -22.39
CA SER A 59 23.78 -6.04 -21.25
C SER A 59 24.03 -5.07 -20.09
N PRO A 60 22.99 -4.49 -19.47
CA PRO A 60 23.19 -3.75 -18.24
C PRO A 60 23.88 -4.70 -17.26
N ALA A 61 24.91 -4.21 -16.56
CA ALA A 61 25.54 -4.94 -15.48
C ALA A 61 24.44 -5.51 -14.57
N GLY A 62 24.53 -6.80 -14.24
CA GLY A 62 23.57 -7.45 -13.34
C GLY A 62 23.41 -6.65 -12.05
N PRO A 63 22.26 -6.79 -11.36
CA PRO A 63 22.08 -6.11 -10.07
C PRO A 63 23.28 -6.44 -9.16
N PRO A 64 23.82 -5.44 -8.44
CA PRO A 64 24.94 -5.67 -7.53
C PRO A 64 24.63 -6.83 -6.59
N SER A 65 25.63 -7.65 -6.27
CA SER A 65 25.46 -8.76 -5.32
C SER A 65 24.94 -8.24 -3.98
N LEU A 66 24.22 -9.08 -3.23
CA LEU A 66 23.76 -8.74 -1.88
C LEU A 66 24.91 -8.25 -0.99
N GLU A 67 26.11 -8.79 -1.16
CA GLU A 67 27.34 -8.31 -0.50
C GLU A 67 27.78 -6.93 -0.98
N ALA A 68 27.67 -6.61 -2.27
CA ALA A 68 27.97 -5.28 -2.79
C ALA A 68 26.90 -4.24 -2.41
N MET A 69 25.63 -4.64 -2.30
CA MET A 69 24.55 -3.80 -1.78
C MET A 69 24.67 -3.61 -0.27
N ALA A 70 25.05 -4.65 0.47
CA ALA A 70 25.36 -4.60 1.89
C ALA A 70 26.67 -3.85 2.18
N ALA A 71 27.65 -3.85 1.27
CA ALA A 71 28.87 -3.06 1.36
C ALA A 71 28.62 -1.58 0.97
N ALA A 72 27.71 -1.31 0.03
CA ALA A 72 27.25 0.05 -0.26
C ALA A 72 26.37 0.61 0.86
N ALA A 73 25.55 -0.23 1.52
CA ALA A 73 24.84 0.09 2.75
C ALA A 73 25.78 0.11 3.98
N GLY A 74 26.89 -0.63 3.89
CA GLY A 74 27.96 -0.78 4.87
C GLY A 74 29.08 0.25 4.72
N VAL A 75 28.92 1.24 3.85
CA VAL A 75 29.54 2.55 4.07
C VAL A 75 28.78 3.19 5.24
N ALA A 76 28.98 2.61 6.43
CA ALA A 76 29.13 3.39 7.63
C ALA A 76 30.23 4.38 7.31
N GLY A 77 29.82 5.54 6.77
CA GLY A 77 30.64 6.72 6.87
C GLY A 77 31.03 6.80 8.33
N GLU A 78 32.33 6.74 8.61
CA GLU A 78 32.85 7.21 9.88
C GLU A 78 32.09 8.48 10.20
N SER A 79 31.25 8.42 11.23
CA SER A 79 30.47 9.56 11.63
C SER A 79 31.47 10.59 12.15
N SER A 80 31.92 11.45 11.24
CA SER A 80 32.42 12.78 11.57
C SER A 80 31.48 13.33 12.65
N GLY A 81 32.02 13.52 13.85
CA GLY A 81 31.32 13.70 15.12
C GLY A 81 30.51 14.99 15.25
N THR A 82 29.66 15.32 14.28
CA THR A 82 28.53 16.22 14.48
C THR A 82 27.39 15.41 15.08
N LYS A 83 27.29 15.39 16.42
CA LYS A 83 26.08 14.94 17.11
C LYS A 83 24.91 15.75 16.55
N THR A 84 24.08 15.12 15.73
CA THR A 84 22.83 15.71 15.26
C THR A 84 21.97 16.02 16.48
N ARG A 85 21.36 17.21 16.51
CA ARG A 85 20.51 17.62 17.63
C ARG A 85 19.35 16.62 17.75
N LYS A 86 19.14 16.07 18.94
CA LYS A 86 17.94 15.27 19.24
C LYS A 86 16.70 16.11 18.98
N LEU A 87 15.82 15.64 18.10
CA LEU A 87 14.57 16.31 17.71
C LEU A 87 13.38 15.60 18.36
N LYS A 88 12.35 16.37 18.69
CA LYS A 88 11.01 15.87 19.04
C LYS A 88 10.16 15.78 17.78
N VAL A 89 9.78 14.57 17.42
CA VAL A 89 9.02 14.27 16.20
C VAL A 89 7.66 13.72 16.58
N ALA A 90 6.60 14.41 16.14
CA ALA A 90 5.25 13.86 16.16
C ALA A 90 4.96 13.23 14.80
N VAL A 91 4.32 12.07 14.80
CA VAL A 91 3.79 11.44 13.60
C VAL A 91 2.28 11.37 13.75
N ILE A 92 1.52 11.86 12.77
CA ILE A 92 0.06 11.80 12.76
C ILE A 92 -0.38 10.95 11.58
N HIS A 93 -0.98 9.81 11.88
CA HIS A 93 -1.49 8.86 10.90
C HIS A 93 -2.95 8.50 11.21
N PRO A 94 -3.86 8.39 10.21
CA PRO A 94 -5.29 8.22 10.50
C PRO A 94 -5.66 6.93 11.25
N ASP A 95 -5.09 5.78 10.88
CA ASP A 95 -5.49 4.47 11.39
C ASP A 95 -4.29 3.51 11.40
N LEU A 96 -3.89 3.00 12.58
CA LEU A 96 -2.76 2.06 12.69
C LEU A 96 -3.24 0.62 12.61
N GLY A 97 -3.55 0.18 11.40
CA GLY A 97 -3.86 -1.21 11.07
C GLY A 97 -2.70 -1.94 10.40
N ILE A 98 -3.04 -2.89 9.53
CA ILE A 98 -2.08 -3.64 8.70
C ILE A 98 -2.24 -3.19 7.25
N GLY A 99 -1.30 -2.38 6.77
CA GLY A 99 -1.25 -1.93 5.39
C GLY A 99 0.10 -1.33 5.02
N GLY A 100 0.25 -1.00 3.74
CA GLY A 100 1.53 -0.52 3.20
C GLY A 100 1.84 0.92 3.59
N ALA A 101 0.83 1.75 3.82
CA ALA A 101 1.04 3.11 4.30
C ALA A 101 1.45 3.10 5.77
N GLU A 102 0.74 2.32 6.56
CA GLU A 102 0.99 2.05 7.96
C GLU A 102 2.40 1.49 8.16
N ARG A 103 2.84 0.51 7.36
CA ARG A 103 4.20 -0.05 7.42
C ARG A 103 5.27 1.02 7.24
N LEU A 104 5.12 1.88 6.22
CA LEU A 104 6.07 2.96 5.94
C LEU A 104 6.20 3.91 7.13
N ILE A 105 5.07 4.33 7.70
CA ILE A 105 5.05 5.25 8.83
C ILE A 105 5.67 4.61 10.08
N VAL A 106 5.39 3.33 10.33
CA VAL A 106 6.00 2.57 11.42
C VAL A 106 7.51 2.42 11.22
N ASP A 107 7.97 2.08 10.02
CA ASP A 107 9.39 2.02 9.67
C ASP A 107 10.09 3.35 9.92
N ALA A 108 9.50 4.46 9.44
CA ALA A 108 10.03 5.79 9.65
C ALA A 108 10.15 6.14 11.13
N ALA A 109 9.11 5.85 11.93
CA ALA A 109 9.10 6.10 13.37
C ALA A 109 10.16 5.26 14.11
N CYS A 110 10.28 3.96 13.77
CA CYS A 110 11.32 3.08 14.31
C CYS A 110 12.72 3.60 14.01
N GLN A 111 12.99 3.98 12.75
CA GLN A 111 14.30 4.44 12.33
C GLN A 111 14.66 5.80 12.95
N LEU A 112 13.71 6.74 13.03
CA LEU A 112 13.94 8.01 13.73
C LEU A 112 14.28 7.79 15.21
N ALA A 113 13.57 6.88 15.89
CA ALA A 113 13.86 6.54 17.27
C ALA A 113 15.25 5.87 17.42
N ALA A 114 15.61 4.96 16.52
CA ALA A 114 16.91 4.30 16.50
C ALA A 114 18.07 5.29 16.28
N HIS A 115 17.84 6.38 15.53
CA HIS A 115 18.80 7.47 15.34
C HIS A 115 18.80 8.49 16.50
N GLY A 116 18.14 8.19 17.62
CA GLY A 116 18.19 8.97 18.86
C GLY A 116 17.19 10.13 18.94
N HIS A 117 16.24 10.25 18.00
CA HIS A 117 15.16 11.23 18.09
C HIS A 117 14.07 10.79 19.08
N ASP A 118 13.34 11.76 19.64
CA ASP A 118 12.18 11.53 20.50
C ASP A 118 10.92 11.48 19.63
N VAL A 119 10.38 10.29 19.39
CA VAL A 119 9.29 10.06 18.43
C VAL A 119 8.02 9.72 19.17
N HIS A 120 6.90 10.36 18.81
CA HIS A 120 5.58 10.04 19.32
C HIS A 120 4.59 9.88 18.17
N VAL A 121 3.83 8.78 18.14
CA VAL A 121 2.83 8.53 17.10
C VAL A 121 1.42 8.80 17.63
N PHE A 122 0.64 9.56 16.88
CA PHE A 122 -0.75 9.89 17.13
C PHE A 122 -1.63 9.29 16.05
N THR A 123 -2.72 8.65 16.45
CA THR A 123 -3.67 8.05 15.52
C THR A 123 -5.11 8.22 15.97
N SER A 124 -6.05 8.09 15.03
CA SER A 124 -7.46 8.06 15.40
C SER A 124 -7.92 6.69 15.87
N HIS A 125 -7.31 5.62 15.36
CA HIS A 125 -7.64 4.23 15.68
C HIS A 125 -6.37 3.39 15.81
N HIS A 126 -6.38 2.43 16.74
CA HIS A 126 -5.34 1.43 16.89
C HIS A 126 -5.94 0.17 17.52
N ASP A 127 -6.04 -0.90 16.72
CA ASP A 127 -6.42 -2.23 17.22
C ASP A 127 -5.15 -3.01 17.58
N ARG A 128 -4.91 -3.17 18.88
CA ARG A 128 -3.72 -3.89 19.40
C ARG A 128 -3.68 -5.37 19.01
N ASN A 129 -4.79 -5.94 18.55
CA ASN A 129 -4.85 -7.32 18.05
C ASN A 129 -4.59 -7.42 16.53
N ARG A 130 -4.56 -6.28 15.83
CA ARG A 130 -4.44 -6.22 14.37
C ARG A 130 -3.62 -5.00 13.93
N CYS A 131 -2.37 -4.95 14.38
CA CYS A 131 -1.41 -3.90 14.08
C CYS A 131 0.01 -4.48 13.96
N PHE A 132 0.97 -3.62 13.61
CA PHE A 132 2.38 -3.97 13.66
C PHE A 132 2.88 -4.01 15.11
N GLU A 133 3.72 -4.99 15.45
CA GLU A 133 4.21 -5.21 16.82
C GLU A 133 4.93 -3.97 17.38
N GLU A 134 5.64 -3.24 16.51
CA GLU A 134 6.36 -2.03 16.87
C GLU A 134 5.43 -0.90 17.38
N THR A 135 4.15 -0.93 17.02
CA THR A 135 3.16 0.02 17.54
C THR A 135 2.67 -0.30 18.95
N VAL A 136 3.02 -1.49 19.48
CA VAL A 136 2.60 -1.96 20.80
C VAL A 136 3.77 -2.01 21.78
N SER A 137 4.89 -2.59 21.35
CA SER A 137 6.09 -2.82 22.17
C SER A 137 7.35 -2.19 21.59
N GLY A 138 7.24 -1.43 20.50
CA GLY A 138 8.37 -0.83 19.81
C GLY A 138 8.94 0.42 20.49
N PRO A 139 9.87 1.11 19.81
CA PRO A 139 10.71 2.14 20.42
C PRO A 139 10.02 3.50 20.58
N PHE A 140 8.75 3.63 20.19
CA PHE A 140 7.98 4.87 20.27
C PHE A 140 6.60 4.63 20.91
N PRO A 141 6.09 5.57 21.73
CA PRO A 141 4.72 5.55 22.21
C PRO A 141 3.70 5.83 21.10
N VAL A 142 2.53 5.21 21.23
CA VAL A 142 1.34 5.48 20.41
C VAL A 142 0.24 6.07 21.30
N THR A 143 -0.39 7.15 20.87
CA THR A 143 -1.57 7.73 21.53
C THR A 143 -2.75 7.81 20.57
N VAL A 144 -3.88 7.31 21.04
CA VAL A 144 -5.12 7.24 20.26
C VAL A 144 -6.08 8.33 20.72
N TYR A 145 -6.61 9.13 19.80
CA TYR A 145 -7.64 10.12 20.07
C TYR A 145 -8.83 9.95 19.13
N GLY A 146 -10.05 10.11 19.66
CA GLY A 146 -11.25 10.16 18.80
C GLY A 146 -11.71 8.80 18.30
N ASP A 147 -11.32 7.70 18.95
CA ASP A 147 -11.68 6.36 18.48
C ASP A 147 -13.21 6.14 18.42
N PHE A 148 -13.95 6.80 19.31
CA PHE A 148 -15.41 6.82 19.36
C PHE A 148 -16.08 7.46 18.13
N LEU A 149 -15.36 8.23 17.31
CA LEU A 149 -15.94 8.90 16.14
C LEU A 149 -16.26 7.88 15.04
N PRO A 150 -17.38 7.98 14.33
CA PRO A 150 -17.75 6.98 13.34
C PRO A 150 -16.78 6.95 12.15
N ARG A 151 -16.46 5.76 11.64
CA ARG A 151 -15.73 5.57 10.35
C ARG A 151 -16.57 5.92 9.12
N HIS A 152 -17.89 5.89 9.27
CA HIS A 152 -18.86 6.22 8.25
C HIS A 152 -20.23 6.46 8.89
N VAL A 153 -21.08 7.21 8.21
CA VAL A 153 -22.49 7.41 8.60
C VAL A 153 -23.36 6.67 7.58
N PHE A 154 -24.13 5.67 8.03
CA PHE A 154 -24.93 4.79 7.17
C PHE A 154 -24.15 4.17 5.98
N TYR A 155 -22.91 3.74 6.19
CA TYR A 155 -21.99 3.24 5.13
C TYR A 155 -21.69 4.26 4.02
N ARG A 156 -21.82 5.57 4.34
CA ARG A 156 -21.49 6.70 3.45
C ARG A 156 -20.54 7.66 4.16
N PHE A 157 -20.04 8.64 3.41
CA PHE A 157 -19.21 9.75 3.92
C PHE A 157 -17.89 9.34 4.59
N HIS A 158 -17.31 8.20 4.20
CA HIS A 158 -16.02 7.71 4.71
C HIS A 158 -14.92 8.79 4.74
N ALA A 159 -14.77 9.56 3.66
CA ALA A 159 -13.75 10.60 3.60
C ALA A 159 -13.97 11.73 4.62
N VAL A 160 -15.22 12.19 4.79
CA VAL A 160 -15.55 13.23 5.77
C VAL A 160 -15.33 12.71 7.19
N CYS A 161 -15.76 11.48 7.48
CA CYS A 161 -15.49 10.83 8.75
C CYS A 161 -13.98 10.72 9.04
N ALA A 162 -13.18 10.33 8.06
CA ALA A 162 -11.72 10.28 8.18
C ALA A 162 -11.13 11.66 8.47
N TYR A 163 -11.62 12.71 7.79
CA TYR A 163 -11.18 14.09 8.02
C TYR A 163 -11.52 14.55 9.45
N LEU A 164 -12.76 14.34 9.89
CA LEU A 164 -13.19 14.71 11.25
C LEU A 164 -12.35 14.00 12.33
N ARG A 165 -12.05 12.71 12.12
CA ARG A 165 -11.19 11.92 13.01
C ARG A 165 -9.77 12.49 13.06
N CYS A 166 -9.17 12.80 11.92
CA CYS A 166 -7.82 13.37 11.86
C CYS A 166 -7.77 14.78 12.47
N ILE A 167 -8.78 15.62 12.21
CA ILE A 167 -8.93 16.94 12.81
C ILE A 167 -9.01 16.82 14.33
N PHE A 168 -9.78 15.87 14.85
CA PHE A 168 -9.88 15.66 16.29
C PHE A 168 -8.52 15.30 16.90
N VAL A 169 -7.77 14.37 16.28
CA VAL A 169 -6.40 14.03 16.70
C VAL A 169 -5.51 15.28 16.70
N ALA A 170 -5.53 16.06 15.61
CA ALA A 170 -4.71 17.26 15.48
C ALA A 170 -5.07 18.33 16.53
N LEU A 171 -6.34 18.50 16.87
CA LEU A 171 -6.79 19.39 17.95
C LEU A 171 -6.27 18.92 19.31
N CYS A 172 -6.32 17.63 19.61
CA CYS A 172 -5.76 17.08 20.86
C CYS A 172 -4.24 17.31 20.93
N VAL A 173 -3.50 17.08 19.84
CA VAL A 173 -2.05 17.35 19.77
C VAL A 173 -1.75 18.85 19.92
N LEU A 174 -2.57 19.71 19.32
CA LEU A 174 -2.40 21.15 19.42
C LEU A 174 -2.62 21.65 20.86
N LEU A 175 -3.67 21.16 21.53
CA LEU A 175 -4.13 21.67 22.83
C LEU A 175 -3.44 21.03 24.03
N TRP A 176 -3.10 19.75 23.98
CA TRP A 176 -2.66 19.00 25.16
C TRP A 176 -1.19 18.57 25.15
N TRP A 177 -0.52 18.67 24.01
CA TRP A 177 0.88 18.30 23.88
C TRP A 177 1.78 19.53 23.84
N PRO A 178 3.05 19.42 24.28
CA PRO A 178 4.04 20.44 24.01
C PRO A 178 4.28 20.60 22.49
N SER A 179 5.03 21.62 22.09
CA SER A 179 5.44 21.76 20.69
C SER A 179 6.45 20.68 20.31
N PHE A 180 6.37 20.22 19.07
CA PHE A 180 7.33 19.33 18.44
C PHE A 180 8.25 20.13 17.52
N ASP A 181 9.46 19.63 17.25
CA ASP A 181 10.35 20.26 16.27
C ASP A 181 9.85 19.95 14.84
N VAL A 182 9.42 18.71 14.62
CA VAL A 182 8.90 18.23 13.34
C VAL A 182 7.58 17.47 13.57
N ILE A 183 6.60 17.70 12.71
CA ILE A 183 5.34 16.95 12.68
C ILE A 183 5.22 16.31 11.29
N LEU A 184 5.32 14.99 11.24
CA LEU A 184 5.10 14.18 10.04
C LEU A 184 3.61 13.84 9.96
N VAL A 185 2.94 14.37 8.95
CA VAL A 185 1.52 14.13 8.67
C VAL A 185 1.40 13.16 7.50
N ASP A 186 0.57 12.13 7.65
CA ASP A 186 0.31 11.14 6.61
C ASP A 186 -1.17 11.11 6.17
N GLN A 187 -1.40 10.75 4.90
CA GLN A 187 -2.67 10.61 4.18
C GLN A 187 -3.52 11.88 4.08
N VAL A 188 -3.91 12.45 5.23
CA VAL A 188 -4.97 13.45 5.33
C VAL A 188 -4.39 14.83 5.66
N SER A 189 -4.21 15.65 4.63
CA SER A 189 -3.57 16.98 4.71
C SER A 189 -4.39 18.04 5.48
N VAL A 190 -5.68 17.82 5.72
CA VAL A 190 -6.59 18.79 6.35
C VAL A 190 -6.15 19.23 7.76
N VAL A 191 -5.27 18.45 8.40
CA VAL A 191 -4.75 18.76 9.74
C VAL A 191 -3.63 19.80 9.72
N ILE A 192 -2.93 19.99 8.58
CA ILE A 192 -1.75 20.85 8.46
C ILE A 192 -2.04 22.31 8.90
N PRO A 193 -3.14 22.96 8.48
CA PRO A 193 -3.45 24.33 8.92
C PRO A 193 -3.54 24.46 10.45
N LEU A 194 -4.12 23.46 11.13
CA LEU A 194 -4.27 23.45 12.58
C LEU A 194 -2.91 23.30 13.26
N LEU A 195 -2.06 22.42 12.74
CA LEU A 195 -0.73 22.17 13.30
C LEU A 195 0.20 23.37 13.12
N LYS A 196 0.04 24.15 12.04
CA LYS A 196 0.81 25.39 11.81
C LYS A 196 0.45 26.54 12.74
N LEU A 197 -0.64 26.44 13.51
CA LEU A 197 -0.91 27.39 14.59
C LEU A 197 0.20 27.36 15.66
N LYS A 198 0.92 26.24 15.80
CA LYS A 198 2.19 26.18 16.52
C LYS A 198 3.35 26.56 15.59
N ALA A 199 3.65 27.86 15.52
CA ALA A 199 4.67 28.42 14.63
C ALA A 199 6.09 27.84 14.80
N SER A 200 6.38 27.19 15.93
CA SER A 200 7.70 26.59 16.20
C SER A 200 7.92 25.23 15.54
N SER A 201 6.86 24.58 15.02
CA SER A 201 6.93 23.22 14.47
C SER A 201 7.04 23.24 12.95
N LYS A 202 7.94 22.42 12.38
CA LYS A 202 8.00 22.18 10.93
C LYS A 202 7.09 21.01 10.56
N THR A 203 6.26 21.21 9.54
CA THR A 203 5.29 20.22 9.07
C THR A 203 5.76 19.55 7.80
N ILE A 204 5.91 18.23 7.85
CA ILE A 204 6.21 17.40 6.68
C ILE A 204 4.95 16.64 6.33
N PHE A 205 4.49 16.73 5.08
CA PHE A 205 3.38 15.94 4.59
C PHE A 205 3.88 14.82 3.69
N TYR A 206 3.62 13.58 4.06
CA TYR A 206 3.95 12.42 3.23
C TYR A 206 2.70 11.98 2.45
N CYS A 207 2.76 12.11 1.12
CA CYS A 207 1.69 11.75 0.21
C CYS A 207 2.01 10.39 -0.44
N HIS A 208 1.32 9.33 -0.01
CA HIS A 208 1.42 8.02 -0.66
C HIS A 208 0.81 8.02 -2.06
N PHE A 209 -0.36 8.64 -2.18
CA PHE A 209 -1.09 8.86 -3.42
C PHE A 209 -2.18 9.92 -3.16
N PRO A 210 -2.49 10.83 -4.09
CA PRO A 210 -3.53 11.83 -3.87
C PRO A 210 -4.91 11.20 -3.59
N ASP A 211 -5.59 11.62 -2.52
CA ASP A 211 -6.89 11.08 -2.12
C ASP A 211 -7.96 11.40 -3.17
N MET A 212 -7.84 12.54 -3.84
CA MET A 212 -8.65 12.94 -5.01
C MET A 212 -8.77 11.84 -6.08
N LEU A 213 -7.73 10.99 -6.23
CA LEU A 213 -7.70 9.89 -7.20
C LEU A 213 -8.16 8.54 -6.63
N LEU A 214 -8.31 8.42 -5.30
CA LEU A 214 -8.82 7.21 -4.66
C LEU A 214 -10.37 7.12 -4.71
N ALA A 215 -11.05 8.25 -4.96
CA ALA A 215 -12.50 8.30 -5.09
C ALA A 215 -12.97 8.05 -6.55
N GLN A 216 -14.00 7.22 -6.70
CA GLN A 216 -14.63 6.99 -8.01
C GLN A 216 -15.54 8.16 -8.42
N HIS A 217 -15.13 8.93 -9.42
CA HIS A 217 -15.86 10.06 -10.03
C HIS A 217 -16.97 9.62 -11.01
N THR A 218 -17.74 8.60 -10.65
CA THR A 218 -18.66 7.89 -11.56
C THR A 218 -19.95 8.66 -11.87
N THR A 219 -20.39 9.58 -11.01
CA THR A 219 -21.63 10.35 -11.20
C THR A 219 -21.42 11.84 -10.97
N LEU A 220 -22.23 12.69 -11.62
CA LEU A 220 -22.17 14.15 -11.47
C LEU A 220 -22.34 14.60 -10.02
N LEU A 221 -23.25 13.96 -9.26
CA LEU A 221 -23.47 14.26 -7.85
C LEU A 221 -22.24 13.94 -6.99
N ARG A 222 -21.54 12.83 -7.27
CA ARG A 222 -20.28 12.49 -6.58
C ARG A 222 -19.18 13.49 -6.90
N ARG A 223 -19.07 13.93 -8.15
CA ARG A 223 -18.11 14.97 -8.55
C ARG A 223 -18.38 16.29 -7.84
N LEU A 224 -19.65 16.72 -7.78
CA LEU A 224 -20.01 17.97 -7.11
C LEU A 224 -19.74 17.92 -5.61
N TYR A 225 -20.08 16.81 -4.95
CA TYR A 225 -19.78 16.59 -3.52
C TYR A 225 -18.28 16.53 -3.24
N ARG A 226 -17.48 15.97 -4.15
CA ARG A 226 -16.06 15.75 -3.94
C ARG A 226 -15.21 16.98 -4.26
N LYS A 227 -15.63 17.82 -5.21
CA LYS A 227 -14.97 19.08 -5.57
C LYS A 227 -14.52 19.94 -4.37
N PRO A 228 -15.37 20.24 -3.36
CA PRO A 228 -14.90 21.02 -2.20
C PRO A 228 -13.86 20.27 -1.36
N ILE A 229 -13.94 18.94 -1.25
CA ILE A 229 -12.97 18.13 -0.52
C ILE A 229 -11.62 18.16 -1.25
N ASP A 230 -11.64 17.98 -2.56
CA ASP A 230 -10.42 17.99 -3.38
C ASP A 230 -9.74 19.38 -3.35
N MET A 231 -10.52 20.47 -3.37
CA MET A 231 -9.99 21.84 -3.22
C MET A 231 -9.35 22.05 -1.84
N ILE A 232 -9.96 21.52 -0.77
CA ILE A 232 -9.40 21.58 0.59
C ILE A 232 -8.12 20.74 0.67
N GLU A 233 -8.12 19.54 0.10
CA GLU A 233 -6.95 18.65 0.06
C GLU A 233 -5.78 19.35 -0.61
N GLU A 234 -5.99 19.93 -1.79
CA GLU A 234 -4.95 20.66 -2.52
C GLU A 234 -4.43 21.85 -1.69
N ALA A 235 -5.35 22.69 -1.20
CA ALA A 235 -4.98 23.89 -0.44
C ALA A 235 -4.18 23.54 0.82
N THR A 236 -4.63 22.57 1.59
CA THR A 236 -3.99 22.19 2.87
C THR A 236 -2.69 21.43 2.66
N THR A 237 -2.58 20.61 1.61
CA THR A 237 -1.31 19.97 1.19
C THR A 237 -0.25 21.03 0.89
N GLY A 238 -0.62 22.08 0.16
CA GLY A 238 0.28 23.19 -0.17
C GLY A 238 0.70 24.07 1.03
N MET A 239 0.20 23.81 2.24
CA MET A 239 0.61 24.53 3.45
C MET A 239 1.76 23.85 4.18
N ALA A 240 2.09 22.59 3.86
CA ALA A 240 3.23 21.89 4.46
C ALA A 240 4.55 22.63 4.21
N ASP A 241 5.49 22.52 5.15
CA ASP A 241 6.84 23.07 4.96
C ASP A 241 7.68 22.19 4.02
N LEU A 242 7.39 20.89 3.98
CA LEU A 242 7.95 19.94 3.02
C LEU A 242 6.89 18.92 2.62
N ILE A 243 6.80 18.62 1.33
CA ILE A 243 5.92 17.58 0.79
C ILE A 243 6.81 16.45 0.27
N LEU A 244 6.51 15.22 0.67
CA LEU A 244 7.20 14.02 0.24
C LEU A 244 6.26 13.08 -0.49
N VAL A 245 6.76 12.38 -1.52
CA VAL A 245 6.04 11.35 -2.27
C VAL A 245 6.86 10.08 -2.39
N ASN A 246 6.17 8.94 -2.47
CA ASN A 246 6.80 7.61 -2.43
C ASN A 246 7.56 7.20 -3.71
N SER A 247 7.42 7.95 -4.81
CA SER A 247 8.03 7.62 -6.10
C SER A 247 7.96 8.78 -7.09
N LYS A 248 8.80 8.72 -8.14
CA LYS A 248 8.69 9.58 -9.33
C LYS A 248 7.34 9.46 -10.05
N PHE A 249 6.69 8.29 -9.99
CA PHE A 249 5.35 8.13 -10.54
C PHE A 249 4.33 8.99 -9.78
N THR A 250 4.40 8.96 -8.45
CA THR A 250 3.52 9.75 -7.59
C THR A 250 3.83 11.24 -7.68
N GLU A 251 5.10 11.63 -7.80
CA GLU A 251 5.52 13.02 -8.12
C GLU A 251 4.83 13.53 -9.39
N ALA A 252 4.92 12.77 -10.48
CA ALA A 252 4.27 13.14 -11.74
C ALA A 252 2.73 13.12 -11.66
N THR A 253 2.17 12.30 -10.78
CA THR A 253 0.72 12.24 -10.52
C THR A 253 0.28 13.45 -9.70
N PHE A 254 1.06 13.84 -8.69
CA PHE A 254 0.86 15.02 -7.87
C PHE A 254 0.80 16.28 -8.74
N ALA A 255 1.77 16.48 -9.64
CA ALA A 255 1.80 17.63 -10.54
C ALA A 255 0.57 17.72 -11.46
N ARG A 256 0.05 16.57 -11.91
CA ARG A 256 -1.16 16.47 -12.75
C ARG A 256 -2.47 16.65 -11.98
N THR A 257 -2.46 16.37 -10.69
CA THR A 257 -3.65 16.37 -9.83
C THR A 257 -3.82 17.73 -9.16
N PHE A 258 -2.75 18.25 -8.56
CA PHE A 258 -2.72 19.51 -7.83
C PHE A 258 -2.15 20.62 -8.70
N CYS A 259 -2.91 20.96 -9.75
CA CYS A 259 -2.51 21.94 -10.76
C CYS A 259 -2.19 23.32 -10.16
N GLY A 260 -2.91 23.75 -9.12
CA GLY A 260 -2.66 25.01 -8.42
C GLY A 260 -1.40 24.98 -7.58
N LEU A 261 -1.02 23.84 -7.01
CA LEU A 261 0.29 23.67 -6.36
C LEU A 261 1.42 23.70 -7.38
N HIS A 262 1.27 22.95 -8.47
CA HIS A 262 2.27 22.88 -9.53
C HIS A 262 2.48 24.22 -10.22
N ALA A 263 1.42 24.97 -10.50
CA ALA A 263 1.49 26.32 -11.07
C ALA A 263 2.22 27.32 -10.16
N ARG A 264 2.28 27.07 -8.85
CA ARG A 264 3.06 27.85 -7.87
C ARG A 264 4.52 27.39 -7.77
N GLY A 265 4.94 26.41 -8.57
CA GLY A 265 6.29 25.84 -8.53
C GLY A 265 6.54 24.92 -7.33
N ILE A 266 5.49 24.41 -6.68
CA ILE A 266 5.64 23.46 -5.57
C ILE A 266 5.94 22.08 -6.16
N GLU A 267 7.14 21.58 -5.87
CA GLU A 267 7.61 20.26 -6.28
C GLU A 267 7.85 19.40 -5.03
N PRO A 268 7.18 18.24 -4.90
CA PRO A 268 7.40 17.36 -3.76
C PRO A 268 8.74 16.62 -3.89
N GLY A 269 9.41 16.39 -2.77
CA GLY A 269 10.59 15.54 -2.72
C GLY A 269 10.22 14.07 -2.85
N VAL A 270 11.02 13.29 -3.59
CA VAL A 270 10.81 11.83 -3.67
C VAL A 270 11.55 11.15 -2.53
N LEU A 271 10.80 10.49 -1.65
CA LEU A 271 11.33 9.62 -0.60
C LEU A 271 10.74 8.22 -0.81
N TYR A 272 11.54 7.30 -1.36
CA TYR A 272 11.09 5.93 -1.59
C TYR A 272 10.87 5.19 -0.27
N PRO A 273 9.82 4.35 -0.17
CA PRO A 273 9.67 3.45 0.98
C PRO A 273 10.88 2.53 1.08
N ALA A 274 11.44 2.42 2.28
CA ALA A 274 12.47 1.44 2.57
C ALA A 274 11.85 0.08 2.89
N VAL A 275 12.64 -0.98 2.71
CA VAL A 275 12.35 -2.31 3.23
C VAL A 275 13.58 -2.76 4.01
N SER A 276 13.38 -3.38 5.18
CA SER A 276 14.50 -4.02 5.87
C SER A 276 15.09 -5.08 4.95
N VAL A 277 16.40 -5.06 4.74
CA VAL A 277 17.08 -6.10 3.94
C VAL A 277 17.38 -7.35 4.77
N GLU A 278 17.47 -7.20 6.09
CA GLU A 278 17.80 -8.25 7.05
C GLU A 278 16.73 -9.35 7.11
N GLN A 279 15.50 -9.04 6.72
CA GLN A 279 14.40 -10.00 6.62
C GLN A 279 14.52 -10.95 5.41
N PHE A 280 15.43 -10.66 4.47
CA PHE A 280 15.64 -11.47 3.28
C PHE A 280 16.91 -12.31 3.45
N HIS A 281 16.73 -13.56 3.87
CA HIS A 281 17.81 -14.55 3.93
C HIS A 281 18.18 -15.11 2.54
N GLU A 282 19.28 -15.86 2.48
CA GLU A 282 19.83 -16.44 1.25
C GLU A 282 18.77 -17.15 0.37
N PRO A 283 18.94 -17.10 -0.96
CA PRO A 283 18.04 -17.76 -1.89
C PRO A 283 17.99 -19.26 -1.59
N HIS A 284 16.81 -19.78 -1.31
CA HIS A 284 16.60 -21.21 -1.16
C HIS A 284 16.39 -21.85 -2.54
N ASP A 285 16.74 -23.12 -2.67
CA ASP A 285 16.51 -23.90 -3.89
C ASP A 285 15.01 -24.20 -4.05
N TYR A 286 14.31 -23.29 -4.73
CA TYR A 286 12.91 -23.44 -5.08
C TYR A 286 12.77 -23.73 -6.58
N LYS A 287 11.87 -24.66 -6.91
CA LYS A 287 11.36 -24.78 -8.28
C LYS A 287 10.76 -23.45 -8.73
N LEU A 288 10.85 -23.15 -10.02
CA LEU A 288 10.33 -21.90 -10.59
C LEU A 288 8.89 -21.65 -10.14
N ASN A 289 8.68 -20.57 -9.38
CA ASN A 289 7.38 -20.19 -8.84
C ASN A 289 7.07 -18.75 -9.21
N PHE A 290 5.93 -18.53 -9.85
CA PHE A 290 5.33 -17.21 -9.98
C PHE A 290 4.54 -16.93 -8.70
N LEU A 291 4.99 -15.96 -7.91
CA LEU A 291 4.37 -15.62 -6.64
C LEU A 291 3.64 -14.27 -6.72
N SER A 292 2.38 -14.24 -6.29
CA SER A 292 1.63 -13.01 -6.07
C SER A 292 1.11 -12.97 -4.63
N ILE A 293 1.68 -12.09 -3.81
CA ILE A 293 1.19 -11.80 -2.46
C ILE A 293 0.45 -10.46 -2.47
N ASN A 294 -0.88 -10.50 -2.34
CA ASN A 294 -1.71 -9.30 -2.38
C ASN A 294 -3.01 -9.49 -1.59
N ARG A 295 -3.63 -8.40 -1.13
CA ARG A 295 -5.05 -8.44 -0.74
C ARG A 295 -5.90 -8.88 -1.94
N PHE A 296 -6.91 -9.71 -1.69
CA PHE A 296 -7.85 -10.14 -2.72
C PHE A 296 -8.84 -9.02 -3.08
N GLU A 297 -8.37 -8.11 -3.92
CA GLU A 297 -9.11 -6.95 -4.39
C GLU A 297 -9.20 -6.96 -5.93
N ARG A 298 -10.36 -6.57 -6.48
CA ARG A 298 -10.60 -6.61 -7.93
C ARG A 298 -9.55 -5.85 -8.74
N LYS A 299 -9.07 -4.71 -8.24
CA LYS A 299 -8.04 -3.89 -8.90
C LYS A 299 -6.68 -4.58 -9.07
N LYS A 300 -6.42 -5.65 -8.31
CA LYS A 300 -5.19 -6.45 -8.42
C LYS A 300 -5.22 -7.41 -9.61
N ASN A 301 -6.39 -7.62 -10.21
CA ASN A 301 -6.58 -8.40 -11.42
C ASN A 301 -5.90 -9.80 -11.38
N LEU A 302 -6.12 -10.54 -10.29
CA LEU A 302 -5.54 -11.88 -10.11
C LEU A 302 -5.99 -12.87 -11.21
N GLY A 303 -7.16 -12.63 -11.81
CA GLY A 303 -7.64 -13.40 -12.97
C GLY A 303 -6.68 -13.35 -14.15
N LEU A 304 -6.06 -12.20 -14.42
CA LEU A 304 -5.04 -12.07 -15.47
C LEU A 304 -3.83 -12.96 -15.18
N ALA A 305 -3.35 -13.02 -13.93
CA ALA A 305 -2.23 -13.87 -13.55
C ALA A 305 -2.56 -15.36 -13.77
N ILE A 306 -3.76 -15.79 -13.36
CA ILE A 306 -4.23 -17.18 -13.55
C ILE A 306 -4.36 -17.50 -15.05
N SER A 307 -5.00 -16.63 -15.84
CA SER A 307 -5.17 -16.83 -17.28
C SER A 307 -3.83 -16.84 -18.02
N ALA A 308 -2.92 -15.93 -17.69
CA ALA A 308 -1.59 -15.86 -18.29
C ALA A 308 -0.78 -17.13 -17.96
N PHE A 309 -0.85 -17.62 -16.73
CA PHE A 309 -0.18 -18.86 -16.34
C PHE A 309 -0.77 -20.09 -17.01
N ALA A 310 -2.10 -20.15 -17.17
CA ALA A 310 -2.75 -21.22 -17.95
C ALA A 310 -2.32 -21.22 -19.43
N LEU A 311 -2.20 -20.03 -20.03
CA LEU A 311 -1.67 -19.88 -21.40
C LEU A 311 -0.21 -20.32 -21.48
N LEU A 312 0.64 -19.90 -20.54
CA LEU A 312 2.04 -20.32 -20.45
C LEU A 312 2.15 -21.85 -20.42
N ARG A 313 1.36 -22.51 -19.56
CA ARG A 313 1.28 -23.97 -19.49
C ARG A 313 0.92 -24.58 -20.85
N SER A 314 -0.09 -24.05 -21.54
CA SER A 314 -0.53 -24.58 -22.85
C SER A 314 0.54 -24.49 -23.94
N VAL A 315 1.40 -23.48 -23.90
CA VAL A 315 2.50 -23.27 -24.85
C VAL A 315 3.68 -24.17 -24.51
N VAL A 316 4.05 -24.26 -23.23
CA VAL A 316 5.19 -25.04 -22.75
C VAL A 316 4.96 -26.55 -22.89
N SER A 317 3.70 -27.02 -22.82
CA SER A 317 3.35 -28.42 -23.14
C SER A 317 3.78 -28.84 -24.56
N LYS A 318 3.97 -27.89 -25.47
CA LYS A 318 4.30 -28.12 -26.89
C LYS A 318 5.79 -28.01 -27.22
N GLN A 319 6.63 -27.61 -26.25
CA GLN A 319 8.07 -27.38 -26.44
C GLN A 319 8.88 -28.25 -25.45
N PRO A 320 10.10 -28.70 -25.80
CA PRO A 320 11.01 -29.38 -24.89
C PRO A 320 11.73 -28.35 -23.99
N GLY A 321 11.49 -28.42 -22.67
CA GLY A 321 12.13 -27.58 -21.66
C GLY A 321 11.54 -27.86 -20.26
N ASP A 322 12.37 -28.35 -19.34
CA ASP A 322 11.91 -28.95 -18.08
C ASP A 322 11.51 -27.93 -17.01
N ALA A 323 12.25 -26.82 -16.86
CA ALA A 323 12.03 -25.86 -15.78
C ALA A 323 10.66 -25.15 -15.83
N LEU A 324 10.16 -24.84 -17.04
CA LEU A 324 8.85 -24.20 -17.22
C LEU A 324 7.68 -25.20 -17.09
N ARG A 325 7.92 -26.49 -17.32
CA ARG A 325 6.91 -27.54 -17.10
C ARG A 325 6.65 -27.78 -15.62
N GLU A 326 7.68 -27.63 -14.81
CA GLU A 326 7.58 -27.74 -13.36
C GLU A 326 7.19 -26.42 -12.67
N ALA A 327 7.04 -25.34 -13.44
CA ALA A 327 6.67 -24.05 -12.89
C ALA A 327 5.30 -24.10 -12.19
N SER A 328 5.18 -23.33 -11.12
CA SER A 328 3.94 -23.19 -10.34
C SER A 328 3.53 -21.73 -10.22
N LEU A 329 2.25 -21.48 -9.98
CA LEU A 329 1.72 -20.15 -9.65
C LEU A 329 1.16 -20.22 -8.23
N THR A 330 1.72 -19.43 -7.32
CA THR A 330 1.22 -19.25 -5.96
C THR A 330 0.58 -17.87 -5.84
N VAL A 331 -0.70 -17.85 -5.48
CA VAL A 331 -1.43 -16.62 -5.18
C VAL A 331 -1.82 -16.64 -3.70
N ALA A 332 -1.23 -15.75 -2.92
CA ALA A 332 -1.46 -15.62 -1.49
C ALA A 332 -2.14 -14.27 -1.18
N GLY A 333 -3.16 -14.30 -0.33
CA GLY A 333 -3.86 -13.09 0.10
C GLY A 333 -4.85 -13.32 1.22
N ASN A 334 -4.91 -12.35 2.15
CA ASN A 334 -5.74 -12.45 3.36
C ASN A 334 -5.45 -13.76 4.13
N VAL A 335 -6.47 -14.58 4.43
CA VAL A 335 -6.36 -15.88 5.12
C VAL A 335 -6.35 -17.07 4.13
N CYS A 336 -6.09 -16.82 2.84
CA CYS A 336 -6.26 -17.83 1.80
C CYS A 336 -5.01 -17.95 0.92
N LEU A 337 -4.60 -19.20 0.70
CA LEU A 337 -3.47 -19.58 -0.13
C LEU A 337 -3.99 -20.45 -1.27
N CYS A 338 -3.71 -20.05 -2.51
CA CYS A 338 -4.01 -20.84 -3.70
C CYS A 338 -2.71 -21.19 -4.40
N VAL A 339 -2.41 -22.49 -4.50
CA VAL A 339 -1.23 -23.00 -5.23
C VAL A 339 -1.73 -23.75 -6.44
N ILE A 340 -1.33 -23.31 -7.63
CA ILE A 340 -1.59 -23.97 -8.90
C ILE A 340 -0.30 -24.64 -9.33
N SER A 341 -0.26 -25.97 -9.22
CA SER A 341 0.92 -26.78 -9.53
C SER A 341 0.60 -27.84 -10.59
N PRO A 342 1.62 -28.43 -11.25
CA PRO A 342 1.42 -29.50 -12.23
C PRO A 342 0.82 -30.78 -11.66
N LEU A 343 0.98 -31.01 -10.35
CA LEU A 343 0.55 -32.22 -9.63
C LEU A 343 -0.78 -31.99 -8.91
N TYR A 344 -1.86 -31.71 -9.64
CA TYR A 344 -3.22 -31.96 -9.16
C TYR A 344 -4.17 -32.02 -10.38
N SER A 345 -4.00 -33.09 -11.16
CA SER A 345 -5.00 -33.51 -12.15
C SER A 345 -5.26 -35.00 -11.99
N GLN A 346 -5.47 -35.46 -10.76
CA GLN A 346 -6.23 -36.67 -10.39
C GLN A 346 -6.55 -36.58 -8.89
N VAL A 347 -7.80 -36.27 -8.54
CA VAL A 347 -8.76 -37.11 -7.78
C VAL A 347 -10.12 -36.41 -7.85
#